data_AF-A0A366HND6-F1
#
_entry.id   AF-A0A366HND6-F1
#
_cell.length_a   1.000
_cell.length_b   1.000
_cell.length_c   1.000
_cell.angle_alpha   90.00
_cell.angle_beta   90.00
_cell.angle_gamma   90.00
#
_symmetry.space_group_name_H-M   'P 1'
#
loop_
_entity.id
_entity.type
_entity.pdbx_description
1 polymer ?
#
loop_
_entity_poly.entity_id
_entity_poly.type
_entity_poly.pdbx_seq_one_letter_code
_entity_poly.pdbx_strand_id
1 'polypeptide(L)'
;MNASSVGHAYLHAEYCERTESKIPFTDEVHTSWWQWLAWRSPFAFTMTDLCLVIAWLNHEIRGNRRHPSCLEFSNLIGNPELFEQHLGLAQRWGRLRRLRAEGVARERWNNSNARTHG
;
A
#
# COMPACT_ATOMS: atom_id res chain seq x y z
N MET A 1 13.22 -24.39 10.65
CA MET A 1 12.70 -23.01 10.43
C MET A 1 11.86 -23.04 9.16
N ASN A 2 10.54 -22.90 9.28
CA ASN A 2 9.64 -22.95 8.13
C ASN A 2 9.73 -21.64 7.34
N ALA A 3 9.96 -21.73 6.03
CA ALA A 3 10.10 -20.58 5.12
C ALA A 3 8.93 -19.57 5.21
N SER A 4 7.74 -20.02 5.64
CA SER A 4 6.56 -19.16 5.85
C SER A 4 6.73 -18.13 6.97
N SER A 5 7.51 -18.45 8.02
CA SER A 5 7.71 -17.53 9.17
C SER A 5 8.57 -16.31 8.82
N VAL A 6 9.52 -16.48 7.89
CA VAL A 6 10.40 -15.39 7.42
C VAL A 6 9.60 -14.35 6.62
N GLY A 7 8.59 -14.81 5.85
CA GLY A 7 7.72 -13.92 5.07
C GLY A 7 6.86 -13.00 5.95
N HIS A 8 6.31 -13.51 7.06
CA HIS A 8 5.46 -12.72 7.96
C HIS A 8 6.25 -11.66 8.73
N ALA A 9 7.44 -12.02 9.23
CA ALA A 9 8.30 -11.09 9.95
C ALA A 9 8.75 -9.93 9.04
N TYR A 10 9.03 -10.21 7.77
CA TYR A 10 9.35 -9.20 6.78
C TYR A 10 8.16 -8.27 6.47
N LEU A 11 6.95 -8.83 6.28
CA LEU A 11 5.72 -8.04 6.14
C LEU A 11 5.46 -7.11 7.33
N HIS A 12 5.67 -7.64 8.52
CA HIS A 12 5.51 -6.87 9.75
C HIS A 12 6.52 -5.73 9.86
N ALA A 13 7.81 -5.99 9.55
CA ALA A 13 8.84 -4.97 9.56
C ALA A 13 8.51 -3.83 8.57
N GLU A 14 8.10 -4.16 7.35
CA GLU A 14 7.71 -3.16 6.34
C GLU A 14 6.49 -2.33 6.79
N TYR A 15 5.49 -2.97 7.38
CA TYR A 15 4.33 -2.27 7.95
C TYR A 15 4.78 -1.28 9.04
N CYS A 16 5.61 -1.72 9.99
CA CYS A 16 6.10 -0.89 11.09
C CYS A 16 6.95 0.28 10.58
N GLU A 17 7.84 0.05 9.62
CA GLU A 17 8.66 1.11 9.01
C GLU A 17 7.80 2.18 8.33
N ARG A 18 6.79 1.78 7.55
CA ARG A 18 5.97 2.71 6.77
C ARG A 18 4.89 3.43 7.57
N THR A 19 4.50 2.88 8.71
CA THR A 19 3.47 3.46 9.59
C THR A 19 4.06 4.07 10.86
N GLU A 20 5.38 4.00 11.03
CA GLU A 20 6.09 4.38 12.26
C GLU A 20 5.58 3.64 13.52
N SER A 21 4.93 2.50 13.32
CA SER A 21 4.37 1.67 14.37
C SER A 21 5.44 0.85 15.08
N LYS A 22 5.26 0.61 16.37
CA LYS A 22 6.19 -0.14 17.23
C LYS A 22 5.54 -1.38 17.84
N ILE A 23 4.62 -1.98 17.11
CA ILE A 23 3.88 -3.15 17.59
C ILE A 23 4.85 -4.34 17.67
N PRO A 24 4.85 -5.11 18.77
CA PRO A 24 5.66 -6.32 18.88
C PRO A 24 5.12 -7.43 17.98
N PHE A 25 6.02 -8.22 17.41
CA PHE A 25 5.66 -9.38 16.59
C PHE A 25 5.30 -10.59 17.47
N THR A 26 4.07 -10.60 17.98
CA THR A 26 3.51 -11.68 18.80
C THR A 26 2.89 -12.79 17.94
N ASP A 27 2.54 -13.92 18.55
CA ASP A 27 1.83 -15.02 17.87
C ASP A 27 0.46 -14.60 17.31
N GLU A 28 -0.23 -13.68 17.98
CA GLU A 28 -1.48 -13.08 17.50
C GLU A 28 -1.24 -12.27 16.22
N VAL A 29 -0.22 -11.40 16.22
CA VAL A 29 0.19 -10.61 15.06
C VAL A 29 0.61 -11.52 13.90
N HIS A 30 1.38 -12.57 14.19
CA HIS A 30 1.75 -13.58 13.20
C HIS A 30 0.52 -14.27 12.60
N THR A 31 -0.50 -14.55 13.40
CA THR A 31 -1.77 -15.15 12.95
C THR A 31 -2.56 -14.18 12.06
N SER A 32 -2.63 -12.90 12.39
CA SER A 32 -3.27 -11.89 11.54
C SER A 32 -2.58 -11.78 10.18
N TRP A 33 -1.24 -11.81 10.13
CA TRP A 33 -0.51 -11.82 8.86
C TRP A 33 -0.80 -13.06 8.02
N TRP A 34 -0.90 -14.22 8.67
CA TRP A 34 -1.27 -15.45 7.98
C TRP A 34 -2.69 -15.36 7.39
N GLN A 35 -3.67 -14.87 8.15
CA GLN A 35 -5.04 -14.66 7.67
C GLN A 35 -5.10 -13.66 6.52
N TRP A 36 -4.34 -12.57 6.62
CA TRP A 36 -4.25 -11.56 5.59
C TRP A 36 -3.67 -12.12 4.27
N LEU A 37 -2.63 -12.96 4.34
CA LEU A 37 -2.08 -13.65 3.17
C LEU A 37 -3.02 -14.74 2.62
N ALA A 38 -3.82 -15.38 3.48
CA ALA A 38 -4.70 -16.46 3.08
C ALA A 38 -6.09 -15.99 2.58
N TRP A 39 -6.45 -14.70 2.78
CA TRP A 39 -7.81 -14.18 2.67
C TRP A 39 -8.60 -14.62 1.43
N ARG A 40 -8.01 -14.50 0.24
CA ARG A 40 -8.69 -14.71 -1.06
C ARG A 40 -7.90 -15.61 -2.01
N SER A 41 -7.16 -16.59 -1.49
CA SER A 41 -6.39 -17.54 -2.32
C SER A 41 -7.22 -18.07 -3.51
N PRO A 42 -6.73 -17.99 -4.77
CA PRO A 42 -5.35 -17.67 -5.18
C PRO A 42 -5.02 -16.16 -5.31
N PHE A 43 -5.99 -15.26 -5.17
CA PHE A 43 -5.81 -13.81 -5.25
C PHE A 43 -5.44 -13.21 -3.88
N ALA A 44 -4.40 -13.76 -3.26
CA ALA A 44 -3.86 -13.27 -2.00
C ALA A 44 -3.29 -11.85 -2.13
N PHE A 45 -3.35 -11.08 -1.04
CA PHE A 45 -2.71 -9.77 -0.99
C PHE A 45 -1.18 -9.91 -1.02
N THR A 46 -0.53 -8.92 -1.64
CA THR A 46 0.92 -8.89 -1.81
C THR A 46 1.57 -7.75 -1.03
N MET A 47 2.88 -7.83 -0.83
CA MET A 47 3.65 -6.70 -0.26
C MET A 47 3.43 -5.40 -1.06
N THR A 48 3.35 -5.49 -2.39
CA THR A 48 3.08 -4.34 -3.25
C THR A 48 1.72 -3.71 -2.95
N ASP A 49 0.70 -4.52 -2.67
CA ASP A 49 -0.63 -4.06 -2.28
C ASP A 49 -0.58 -3.32 -0.93
N LEU A 50 0.14 -3.88 0.06
CA LEU A 50 0.35 -3.26 1.36
C LEU A 50 1.00 -1.87 1.21
N CYS A 51 2.10 -1.79 0.47
CA CYS A 51 2.82 -0.54 0.21
C CYS A 51 1.92 0.50 -0.48
N LEU A 52 1.12 0.08 -1.45
CA LEU A 52 0.21 0.94 -2.19
C LEU A 52 -0.90 1.49 -1.30
N VAL A 53 -1.51 0.63 -0.47
CA VAL A 53 -2.56 1.04 0.47
C VAL A 53 -2.03 2.02 1.50
N ILE A 54 -0.87 1.75 2.12
CA ILE A 54 -0.28 2.67 3.11
C ILE A 54 0.05 4.02 2.46
N ALA A 55 0.62 4.03 1.25
CA ALA A 55 0.93 5.26 0.53
C ALA A 55 -0.34 6.08 0.22
N TRP A 56 -1.42 5.41 -0.19
CA TRP A 56 -2.70 6.06 -0.44
C TRP A 56 -3.35 6.59 0.85
N LEU A 57 -3.39 5.80 1.92
CA LEU A 57 -3.92 6.23 3.22
C LEU A 57 -3.17 7.44 3.77
N ASN A 58 -1.84 7.43 3.72
CA ASN A 58 -1.03 8.58 4.09
C ASN A 58 -1.37 9.84 3.28
N HIS A 59 -1.62 9.70 1.98
CA HIS A 59 -2.07 10.81 1.14
C HIS A 59 -3.46 11.32 1.56
N GLU A 60 -4.41 10.44 1.86
CA GLU A 60 -5.75 10.82 2.32
C GLU A 60 -5.74 11.46 3.71
N ILE A 61 -4.90 10.98 4.62
CA ILE A 61 -4.71 11.55 5.96
C ILE A 61 -4.14 12.96 5.87
N ARG A 62 -3.09 13.16 5.05
CA ARG A 62 -2.52 14.50 4.79
C ARG A 62 -3.55 15.44 4.16
N GLY A 63 -4.49 14.91 3.39
CA GLY A 63 -5.61 15.65 2.82
C GLY A 63 -6.82 15.80 3.74
N ASN A 64 -6.74 15.37 5.01
CA ASN A 64 -7.81 15.36 6.00
C ASN A 64 -9.11 14.63 5.55
N ARG A 65 -8.98 13.65 4.64
CA ARG A 65 -10.10 12.84 4.12
C ARG A 65 -10.29 11.53 4.89
N ARG A 66 -9.29 11.12 5.66
CA ARG A 66 -9.28 9.91 6.48
C ARG A 66 -8.62 10.18 7.82
N HIS A 67 -9.04 9.46 8.84
CA HIS A 67 -8.46 9.54 10.17
C HIS A 67 -7.15 8.71 10.24
N PRO A 68 -6.13 9.14 11.02
CA PRO A 68 -4.89 8.38 11.20
C PRO A 68 -5.08 6.94 11.67
N SER A 69 -6.15 6.66 12.41
CA SER A 69 -6.46 5.29 12.90
C SER A 69 -6.67 4.27 11.77
N CYS A 70 -6.88 4.70 10.52
CA CYS A 70 -6.89 3.79 9.37
C CYS A 70 -5.55 3.05 9.15
N LEU A 71 -4.44 3.54 9.71
CA LEU A 71 -3.13 2.89 9.66
C LEU A 71 -2.87 1.95 10.84
N GLU A 72 -3.75 1.91 11.84
CA GLU A 72 -3.62 0.99 12.97
C GLU A 72 -3.69 -0.47 12.51
N PHE A 73 -2.90 -1.34 13.15
CA PHE A 73 -2.77 -2.73 12.74
C PHE A 73 -4.10 -3.47 12.76
N SER A 74 -4.94 -3.23 13.78
CA SER A 74 -6.28 -3.82 13.91
C SER A 74 -7.19 -3.47 12.74
N ASN A 75 -7.11 -2.24 12.23
CA ASN A 75 -7.94 -1.77 11.13
C ASN A 75 -7.36 -2.16 9.77
N LEU A 76 -6.04 -2.17 9.63
CA LEU A 76 -5.39 -2.38 8.34
C LEU A 76 -5.07 -3.85 8.06
N ILE A 77 -4.55 -4.59 9.04
CA ILE A 77 -4.11 -5.98 8.88
C ILE A 77 -5.07 -6.95 9.57
N GLY A 78 -5.56 -6.58 10.77
CA GLY A 78 -6.53 -7.35 11.53
C GLY A 78 -7.92 -7.42 10.88
N ASN A 79 -8.18 -6.63 9.83
CA ASN A 79 -9.42 -6.66 9.07
C ASN A 79 -9.14 -6.75 7.55
N PRO A 80 -8.99 -7.98 7.00
CA PRO A 80 -8.73 -8.20 5.58
C PRO A 80 -9.79 -7.61 4.63
N GLU A 81 -11.06 -7.58 5.04
CA GLU A 81 -12.15 -6.99 4.24
C GLU A 81 -11.97 -5.48 4.08
N LEU A 82 -11.63 -4.79 5.17
CA LEU A 82 -11.37 -3.36 5.13
C LEU A 82 -10.11 -3.05 4.29
N PHE A 83 -9.08 -3.90 4.40
CA PHE A 83 -7.91 -3.82 3.54
C PHE A 83 -8.26 -3.93 2.05
N GLU A 84 -9.12 -4.89 1.66
CA GLU A 84 -9.56 -5.08 0.28
C GLU A 84 -10.24 -3.82 -0.28
N GLN A 85 -11.11 -3.19 0.52
CA GLN A 85 -11.78 -1.95 0.14
C GLN A 85 -10.78 -0.80 -0.07
N HIS A 86 -9.81 -0.67 0.83
CA HIS A 86 -8.73 0.30 0.70
C HIS A 86 -7.85 0.01 -0.53
N LEU A 87 -7.56 -1.25 -0.81
CA LEU A 87 -6.80 -1.65 -1.98
C LEU A 87 -7.48 -1.23 -3.28
N GLY A 88 -8.80 -1.45 -3.41
CA GLY A 88 -9.54 -1.01 -4.60
C GLY A 88 -9.48 0.50 -4.82
N LEU A 89 -9.50 1.30 -3.76
CA LEU A 89 -9.33 2.76 -3.82
C LEU A 89 -7.89 3.15 -4.16
N ALA A 90 -6.91 2.52 -3.51
CA ALA A 90 -5.50 2.78 -3.71
C ALA A 90 -5.03 2.42 -5.13
N GLN A 91 -5.54 1.33 -5.71
CA GLN A 91 -5.30 0.95 -7.10
C GLN A 91 -5.87 1.98 -8.09
N ARG A 92 -7.09 2.49 -7.86
CA ARG A 92 -7.66 3.57 -8.67
C ARG A 92 -6.79 4.83 -8.60
N TRP A 93 -6.37 5.20 -7.39
CA TRP A 93 -5.47 6.34 -7.17
C TRP A 93 -4.11 6.16 -7.85
N GLY A 94 -3.51 4.97 -7.75
CA GLY A 94 -2.25 4.63 -8.41
C GLY A 94 -2.34 4.75 -9.94
N ARG A 95 -3.43 4.23 -10.54
CA ARG A 95 -3.68 4.38 -11.99
C ARG A 95 -3.80 5.83 -12.40
N LEU A 96 -4.55 6.65 -11.67
CA LEU A 96 -4.70 8.08 -11.98
C LEU A 96 -3.37 8.84 -11.88
N ARG A 97 -2.55 8.55 -10.87
CA ARG A 97 -1.22 9.16 -10.74
C ARG A 97 -0.31 8.80 -11.91
N ARG A 98 -0.33 7.54 -12.35
CA ARG A 98 0.45 7.07 -13.49
C ARG A 98 0.04 7.80 -14.78
N LEU A 99 -1.26 7.84 -15.08
CA LEU A 99 -1.78 8.53 -16.27
C LEU A 99 -1.40 10.03 -16.27
N ARG A 100 -1.47 10.68 -15.11
CA ARG A 100 -1.05 12.08 -14.97
C ARG A 100 0.44 12.27 -15.23
N ALA A 101 1.28 11.38 -14.71
CA ALA A 101 2.72 11.42 -14.93
C ALA A 101 3.09 11.22 -16.40
N GLU A 102 2.43 10.28 -17.08
CA GLU A 102 2.60 10.02 -18.51
C GLU A 102 2.17 11.23 -19.36
N GLY A 103 1.05 11.89 -19.01
CA GLY A 103 0.61 13.13 -19.65
C GLY A 103 1.64 14.26 -19.54
N VAL A 104 2.15 14.52 -18.33
CA VAL A 104 3.19 15.55 -18.10
C VAL A 104 4.49 15.23 -18.84
N ALA A 105 4.90 13.96 -18.87
CA ALA A 105 6.10 13.54 -19.61
C ALA A 105 5.95 13.81 -21.12
N ARG A 106 4.77 13.50 -21.68
CA ARG A 106 4.46 13.75 -23.10
C ARG A 106 4.45 15.24 -23.43
N GLU A 107 3.86 16.08 -22.58
CA GLU A 107 3.88 17.55 -22.75
C GLU A 107 5.30 18.12 -22.71
N ARG A 108 6.13 17.66 -21.76
CA ARG A 108 7.54 18.08 -21.66
C ARG A 108 8.35 17.71 -22.91
N TRP A 109 8.12 16.52 -23.46
CA TRP A 109 8.78 16.09 -24.69
C TRP A 109 8.36 16.93 -25.90
N ASN A 110 7.04 17.15 -26.08
CA ASN A 110 6.52 18.00 -27.16
C ASN A 110 7.07 19.43 -27.09
N ASN A 111 7.12 20.03 -25.90
CA ASN A 111 7.63 21.39 -25.71
C ASN A 111 9.15 21.52 -25.92
N SER A 112 9.90 20.46 -25.66
CA SER A 112 11.36 20.43 -25.92
C SER A 112 11.64 20.37 -27.42
N ASN A 113 10.92 19.53 -28.15
CA ASN A 113 11.07 19.41 -29.61
C ASN A 113 10.61 20.65 -30.38
N ALA A 114 9.61 21.38 -29.86
CA ALA A 114 9.14 22.62 -30.47
C ALA A 114 10.16 23.77 -30.38
N ARG A 115 11.08 23.74 -29.38
CA ARG A 115 12.12 24.76 -29.20
C ARG A 115 13.40 24.49 -29.99
N THR A 116 13.63 23.26 -30.43
CA THR A 116 14.84 22.87 -31.18
C THR A 116 14.73 23.06 -32.69
N HIS A 117 13.55 23.44 -33.21
CA HIS A 117 13.30 23.68 -34.63
C HIS A 117 12.82 25.12 -34.95
N GLY A 118 13.04 26.07 -34.05
CA GLY A 118 12.74 27.50 -34.24
C GLY A 118 13.98 28.33 -34.51
#